data_AF-G7M3G9-F1
#
_entry.id   AF-G7M3G9-F1
#
_cell.length_a   1.000
_cell.length_b   1.000
_cell.length_c   1.000
_cell.angle_alpha   90.00
_cell.angle_beta   90.00
_cell.angle_gamma   90.00
#
_symmetry.space_group_name_H-M   'P 1'
#
loop_
_entity.id
_entity.type
_entity.pdbx_description
1 polymer ?
#
loop_
_entity_poly.entity_id
_entity_poly.type
_entity_poly.pdbx_seq_one_letter_code
_entity_poly.pdbx_strand_id
1 'polypeptide(L)'
;MTQKNITVKNRKKERLKINNLNELKCALKREGYNINEFEEEKFKEEITQTFKIDSSVVERLHTCIKDADVIYRANNIRDFIDYIEKMILFENEHNKLYKKISEVKKLHIDRIEYEREPRYQENVEHIIKDIEEIRRSTSGIITEKEKAKLESLEKEIGKEYIYAKDIELLKKMISSKKENVKEEYDDKTKIKTISIEIPKQINYHYIIPKKGTVEYHEHLTNNIPRMQRLTKNIAKYMKAYEREKTTFKIDQSKTLQDSINIALAVFDNKEFKAISGSNDITNYCIAPPQSAATFRSSKVNKLGKLGIGYDRVNDSEKKILEEIHKQIEAKVLKNEGKLILYSKWEPCPSCYFVISQFCKKHPNIKVQVKYSRRYGE
;
A
#
# COMPACT_ATOMS: atom_id res chain seq x y z
N MET A 1 -34.49 6.40 40.68
CA MET A 1 -33.05 6.42 40.36
C MET A 1 -32.48 5.04 40.57
N THR A 2 -32.18 4.34 39.47
CA THR A 2 -31.33 3.13 39.49
C THR A 2 -30.66 3.06 38.12
N GLN A 3 -29.45 3.61 38.05
CA GLN A 3 -28.58 3.53 36.87
C GLN A 3 -28.23 2.07 36.63
N LYS A 4 -28.83 1.47 35.59
CA LYS A 4 -28.25 0.29 34.96
C LYS A 4 -27.06 0.76 34.11
N ASN A 5 -25.88 0.75 34.72
CA ASN A 5 -24.59 0.73 34.02
C ASN A 5 -24.53 -0.53 33.15
N ILE A 6 -25.04 -0.42 31.92
CA ILE A 6 -24.81 -1.44 30.90
C ILE A 6 -23.39 -1.23 30.38
N THR A 7 -22.52 -2.13 30.79
CA THR A 7 -21.15 -2.27 30.31
C THR A 7 -21.20 -2.50 28.80
N VAL A 8 -20.81 -1.50 28.01
CA VAL A 8 -20.69 -1.59 26.54
C VAL A 8 -19.43 -2.42 26.22
N LYS A 9 -19.50 -3.74 26.43
CA LYS A 9 -18.54 -4.69 25.88
C LYS A 9 -18.96 -5.03 24.45
N ASN A 10 -18.19 -4.57 23.46
CA ASN A 10 -17.98 -5.15 22.13
C ASN A 10 -19.15 -5.94 21.49
N ARG A 11 -20.33 -5.33 21.32
CA ARG A 11 -21.25 -5.81 20.27
C ARG A 11 -20.71 -5.32 18.93
N LYS A 12 -20.27 -6.24 18.05
CA LYS A 12 -20.04 -5.91 16.64
C LYS A 12 -21.29 -5.17 16.15
N LYS A 13 -21.16 -3.90 15.75
CA LYS A 13 -22.28 -3.15 15.18
C LYS A 13 -22.84 -3.98 14.04
N GLU A 14 -24.12 -4.31 14.12
CA GLU A 14 -24.80 -4.99 13.04
C GLU A 14 -24.76 -4.08 11.80
N ARG A 15 -24.26 -4.61 10.69
CA ARG A 15 -24.13 -3.86 9.43
C ARG A 15 -25.52 -3.55 8.89
N LEU A 16 -25.67 -2.36 8.29
CA LEU A 16 -26.83 -2.03 7.48
C LEU A 16 -26.94 -3.03 6.31
N LYS A 17 -28.18 -3.32 5.93
CA LYS A 17 -28.54 -4.08 4.73
C LYS A 17 -29.54 -3.19 3.99
N ILE A 18 -29.18 -2.78 2.78
CA ILE A 18 -29.97 -1.88 1.96
C ILE A 18 -30.12 -2.52 0.58
N ASN A 19 -31.33 -2.85 0.18
CA ASN A 19 -31.69 -3.33 -1.14
C ASN A 19 -32.85 -2.54 -1.77
N ASN A 20 -33.49 -1.65 -1.02
CA ASN A 20 -34.63 -0.86 -1.47
C ASN A 20 -34.75 0.48 -0.73
N LEU A 21 -35.63 1.36 -1.24
CA LEU A 21 -35.85 2.70 -0.70
C LEU A 21 -36.40 2.69 0.74
N ASN A 22 -37.25 1.72 1.10
CA ASN A 22 -37.80 1.63 2.45
C ASN A 22 -36.71 1.26 3.47
N GLU A 23 -35.83 0.31 3.13
CA GLU A 23 -34.68 -0.04 3.96
C GLU A 23 -33.73 1.16 4.16
N LEU A 24 -33.50 1.94 3.09
CA LEU A 24 -32.70 3.17 3.18
C LEU A 24 -33.35 4.20 4.11
N LYS A 25 -34.66 4.48 3.96
CA LYS A 25 -35.40 5.41 4.83
C LYS A 25 -35.37 4.95 6.29
N CYS A 26 -35.55 3.66 6.55
CA CYS A 26 -35.45 3.08 7.89
C CYS A 26 -34.04 3.27 8.49
N ALA A 27 -32.99 3.05 7.69
CA ALA A 27 -31.61 3.22 8.13
C ALA A 27 -31.28 4.71 8.39
N LEU A 28 -31.74 5.63 7.55
CA LEU A 28 -31.63 7.08 7.76
C LEU A 28 -32.27 7.50 9.07
N LYS A 29 -33.52 7.09 9.32
CA LYS A 29 -34.24 7.39 10.56
C LYS A 29 -33.54 6.80 11.79
N ARG A 30 -33.03 5.56 11.69
CA ARG A 30 -32.31 4.89 12.78
C ARG A 30 -31.01 5.62 13.16
N GLU A 31 -30.36 6.26 12.20
CA GLU A 31 -29.16 7.07 12.42
C GLU A 31 -29.46 8.53 12.80
N GLY A 32 -30.74 8.92 12.87
CA GLY A 32 -31.18 10.24 13.32
C GLY A 32 -31.24 11.29 12.21
N TYR A 33 -31.26 10.89 10.94
CA TYR A 33 -31.49 11.82 9.83
C TYR A 33 -32.98 12.13 9.68
N ASN A 34 -33.32 13.42 9.61
CA ASN A 34 -34.69 13.91 9.43
C ASN A 34 -35.04 14.04 7.94
N ILE A 35 -35.06 12.93 7.21
CA ILE A 35 -35.41 12.89 5.78
C ILE A 35 -36.74 12.16 5.64
N ASN A 36 -37.83 12.91 5.45
CA ASN A 36 -39.20 12.37 5.49
C ASN A 36 -39.96 12.52 4.16
N GLU A 37 -39.27 12.92 3.08
CA GLU A 37 -39.92 13.14 1.79
C GLU A 37 -40.43 11.84 1.15
N PHE A 38 -41.68 11.89 0.68
CA PHE A 38 -42.35 10.78 -0.01
C PHE A 38 -42.16 10.83 -1.53
N GLU A 39 -41.96 12.02 -2.08
CA GLU A 39 -41.71 12.25 -3.50
C GLU A 39 -40.25 11.92 -3.85
N GLU A 40 -40.04 11.15 -4.93
CA GLU A 40 -38.70 10.64 -5.31
C GLU A 40 -37.70 11.79 -5.53
N GLU A 41 -38.07 12.83 -6.27
CA GLU A 41 -37.18 13.95 -6.58
C GLU A 41 -36.84 14.79 -5.34
N LYS A 42 -37.82 15.11 -4.49
CA LYS A 42 -37.57 15.81 -3.22
C LYS A 42 -36.68 15.01 -2.27
N PHE A 43 -36.88 13.68 -2.21
CA PHE A 43 -36.02 12.80 -1.44
C PHE A 43 -34.56 12.85 -1.93
N LYS A 44 -34.35 12.84 -3.25
CA LYS A 44 -33.00 12.95 -3.83
C LYS A 44 -32.36 14.30 -3.52
N GLU A 45 -33.10 15.40 -3.63
CA GLU A 45 -32.63 16.75 -3.28
C GLU A 45 -32.22 16.83 -1.80
N GLU A 46 -33.04 16.30 -0.90
CA GLU A 46 -32.79 16.33 0.55
C GLU A 46 -31.55 15.50 0.92
N ILE A 47 -31.35 14.33 0.28
CA ILE A 47 -30.13 13.52 0.43
C ILE A 47 -28.90 14.29 -0.06
N THR A 48 -28.99 14.91 -1.23
CA THR A 48 -27.90 15.72 -1.82
C THR A 48 -27.45 16.81 -0.86
N GLN A 49 -28.42 17.56 -0.30
CA GLN A 49 -28.15 18.66 0.64
C GLN A 49 -27.62 18.16 1.99
N THR A 50 -28.23 17.11 2.55
CA THR A 50 -27.87 16.58 3.87
C THR A 50 -26.44 16.04 3.89
N PHE A 51 -26.06 15.28 2.86
CA PHE A 51 -24.74 14.65 2.79
C PHE A 51 -23.70 15.48 2.03
N LYS A 52 -24.12 16.57 1.38
CA LYS A 52 -23.27 17.45 0.55
C LYS A 52 -22.52 16.66 -0.53
N ILE A 53 -23.27 15.82 -1.24
CA ILE A 53 -22.76 14.94 -2.30
C ILE A 53 -23.27 15.38 -3.67
N ASP A 54 -22.63 14.89 -4.73
CA ASP A 54 -23.04 15.19 -6.11
C ASP A 54 -24.34 14.46 -6.47
N SER A 55 -25.19 15.08 -7.31
CA SER A 55 -26.47 14.50 -7.71
C SER A 55 -26.30 13.17 -8.45
N SER A 56 -25.19 12.98 -9.19
CA SER A 56 -24.90 11.70 -9.87
C SER A 56 -24.73 10.54 -8.88
N VAL A 57 -24.25 10.80 -7.67
CA VAL A 57 -24.13 9.79 -6.60
C VAL A 57 -25.51 9.37 -6.14
N VAL A 58 -26.41 10.33 -5.95
CA VAL A 58 -27.79 10.08 -5.52
C VAL A 58 -28.57 9.31 -6.59
N GLU A 59 -28.41 9.67 -7.86
CA GLU A 59 -29.00 8.93 -8.98
C GLU A 59 -28.49 7.48 -9.06
N ARG A 60 -27.17 7.30 -8.90
CA ARG A 60 -26.57 5.96 -8.88
C ARG A 60 -27.07 5.15 -7.70
N LEU A 61 -27.16 5.75 -6.51
CA LEU A 61 -27.69 5.14 -5.31
C LEU A 61 -29.13 4.68 -5.55
N HIS A 62 -29.98 5.56 -6.11
CA HIS A 62 -31.37 5.25 -6.38
C HIS A 62 -31.53 4.10 -7.38
N THR A 63 -30.70 4.09 -8.43
CA THR A 63 -30.64 2.98 -9.39
C THR A 63 -30.22 1.68 -8.71
N CYS A 64 -29.23 1.74 -7.80
CA CYS A 64 -28.70 0.56 -7.12
C CYS A 64 -29.71 -0.09 -6.18
N ILE A 65 -30.57 0.69 -5.52
CA ILE A 65 -31.61 0.17 -4.61
C ILE A 65 -32.92 -0.16 -5.34
N LYS A 66 -33.03 0.10 -6.65
CA LYS A 66 -34.12 -0.43 -7.48
C LYS A 66 -33.84 -1.88 -7.94
N ASP A 67 -32.59 -2.32 -7.85
CA ASP A 67 -32.16 -3.68 -8.17
C ASP A 67 -32.36 -4.61 -6.96
N ALA A 68 -33.48 -5.35 -6.97
CA ALA A 68 -33.87 -6.24 -5.87
C ALA A 68 -32.90 -7.41 -5.62
N ASP A 69 -32.01 -7.73 -6.57
CA ASP A 69 -31.10 -8.87 -6.48
C ASP A 69 -29.82 -8.56 -5.68
N VAL A 70 -29.59 -7.28 -5.35
CA VAL A 70 -28.37 -6.83 -4.68
C VAL A 70 -28.66 -6.22 -3.31
N ILE A 71 -28.12 -6.85 -2.27
CA ILE A 71 -28.15 -6.33 -0.90
C ILE A 71 -26.81 -5.67 -0.60
N TYR A 72 -26.83 -4.35 -0.45
CA TYR A 72 -25.66 -3.55 -0.07
C TYR A 72 -25.45 -3.59 1.44
N ARG A 73 -24.25 -3.99 1.85
CA ARG A 73 -23.84 -4.07 3.26
C ARG A 73 -22.88 -2.94 3.60
N ALA A 74 -23.24 -2.11 4.57
CA ALA A 74 -22.45 -0.97 5.01
C ALA A 74 -22.46 -0.83 6.54
N ASN A 75 -21.49 -0.12 7.09
CA ASN A 75 -21.40 0.12 8.53
C ASN A 75 -22.37 1.20 9.03
N ASN A 76 -22.71 2.16 8.15
CA ASN A 76 -23.65 3.26 8.38
C ASN A 76 -24.06 3.90 7.04
N ILE A 77 -24.95 4.91 7.05
CA ILE A 77 -25.40 5.56 5.82
C ILE A 77 -24.26 6.25 5.06
N ARG A 78 -23.32 6.89 5.76
CA ARG A 78 -22.17 7.55 5.11
C ARG A 78 -21.26 6.54 4.42
N ASP A 79 -21.05 5.38 5.03
CA ASP A 79 -20.30 4.26 4.46
C ASP A 79 -21.00 3.69 3.22
N PHE A 80 -22.34 3.64 3.23
CA PHE A 80 -23.12 3.25 2.05
C PHE A 80 -23.00 4.28 0.91
N ILE A 81 -23.08 5.57 1.21
CA ILE A 81 -22.88 6.64 0.22
C ILE A 81 -21.46 6.58 -0.37
N ASP A 82 -20.44 6.46 0.47
CA ASP A 82 -19.04 6.28 0.03
C ASP A 82 -18.87 5.03 -0.85
N TYR A 83 -19.60 3.95 -0.55
CA TYR A 83 -19.62 2.77 -1.42
C TYR A 83 -20.16 3.12 -2.83
N ILE A 84 -21.29 3.82 -2.91
CA ILE A 84 -21.84 4.26 -4.20
C ILE A 84 -20.87 5.20 -4.95
N GLU A 85 -20.27 6.17 -4.26
CA GLU A 85 -19.26 7.07 -4.83
C GLU A 85 -18.07 6.29 -5.42
N LYS A 86 -17.58 5.30 -4.69
CA LYS A 86 -16.47 4.44 -5.13
C LYS A 86 -16.84 3.58 -6.32
N MET A 87 -18.10 3.14 -6.46
CA MET A 87 -18.54 2.42 -7.65
C MET A 87 -18.40 3.29 -8.90
N ILE A 88 -18.92 4.53 -8.84
CA ILE A 88 -18.82 5.49 -9.95
C ILE A 88 -17.34 5.79 -10.25
N LEU A 89 -16.55 6.10 -9.23
CA LEU A 89 -15.14 6.42 -9.39
C LEU A 89 -14.35 5.25 -9.98
N PHE A 90 -14.63 4.02 -9.55
CA PHE A 90 -13.99 2.83 -10.08
C PHE A 90 -14.29 2.63 -11.57
N GLU A 91 -15.54 2.75 -11.99
CA GLU A 91 -15.95 2.65 -13.40
C GLU A 91 -15.25 3.71 -14.26
N ASN A 92 -15.15 4.94 -13.75
CA ASN A 92 -14.45 6.03 -14.43
C ASN A 92 -12.95 5.75 -14.57
N GLU A 93 -12.27 5.35 -13.50
CA GLU A 93 -10.83 5.05 -13.53
C GLU A 93 -10.51 3.79 -14.37
N HIS A 94 -11.41 2.79 -14.35
CA HIS A 94 -11.32 1.62 -15.21
C HIS A 94 -11.35 2.03 -16.70
N ASN A 95 -12.31 2.86 -17.09
CA ASN A 95 -12.45 3.31 -18.48
C ASN A 95 -11.28 4.20 -18.93
N LYS A 96 -10.77 5.06 -18.06
CA LYS A 96 -9.57 5.88 -18.33
C LYS A 96 -8.34 5.01 -18.56
N LEU A 97 -8.11 4.03 -17.68
CA LEU A 97 -6.98 3.10 -17.82
C LEU A 97 -7.12 2.28 -19.10
N TYR A 98 -8.31 1.74 -19.37
CA TYR A 98 -8.59 0.97 -20.58
C TYR A 98 -8.28 1.77 -21.85
N LYS A 99 -8.79 3.01 -21.95
CA LYS A 99 -8.51 3.90 -23.08
C LYS A 99 -7.01 4.15 -23.28
N LYS A 100 -6.22 4.15 -22.20
CA LYS A 100 -4.77 4.36 -22.26
C LYS A 100 -4.00 3.16 -22.80
N ILE A 101 -4.53 1.95 -22.63
CA ILE A 101 -3.87 0.71 -23.05
C ILE A 101 -4.54 0.07 -24.28
N SER A 102 -5.64 0.62 -24.77
CA SER A 102 -6.42 0.03 -25.88
C SER A 102 -5.69 0.01 -27.23
N GLU A 103 -4.67 0.85 -27.40
CA GLU A 103 -3.83 0.87 -28.61
C GLU A 103 -2.77 -0.23 -28.62
N VAL A 104 -2.54 -0.86 -27.47
CA VAL A 104 -1.55 -1.92 -27.30
C VAL A 104 -2.19 -3.24 -27.67
N LYS A 105 -1.62 -3.93 -28.66
CA LYS A 105 -2.10 -5.24 -29.10
C LYS A 105 -1.61 -6.35 -28.18
N LYS A 106 -0.34 -6.28 -27.79
CA LYS A 106 0.33 -7.30 -26.99
C LYS A 106 1.20 -6.65 -25.91
N LEU A 107 1.13 -7.18 -24.69
CA LEU A 107 1.91 -6.72 -23.56
C LEU A 107 2.76 -7.86 -23.00
N HIS A 108 4.06 -7.64 -22.93
CA HIS A 108 5.02 -8.48 -22.22
C HIS A 108 5.25 -7.91 -20.82
N ILE A 109 5.14 -8.75 -19.81
CA ILE A 109 5.44 -8.39 -18.42
C ILE A 109 6.56 -9.30 -17.94
N ASP A 110 7.73 -8.71 -17.69
CA ASP A 110 8.88 -9.40 -17.16
C ASP A 110 8.96 -9.24 -15.65
N ARG A 111 9.33 -10.32 -14.97
CA ARG A 111 9.60 -10.32 -13.54
C ARG A 111 10.76 -11.24 -13.22
N ILE A 112 11.71 -10.77 -12.42
CA ILE A 112 12.75 -11.63 -11.85
C ILE A 112 12.11 -12.50 -10.76
N GLU A 113 12.22 -13.82 -10.92
CA GLU A 113 11.74 -14.83 -9.97
C GLU A 113 12.91 -15.72 -9.54
N TYR A 114 13.29 -15.62 -8.27
CA TYR A 114 14.29 -16.53 -7.69
C TYR A 114 13.60 -17.77 -7.14
N GLU A 115 14.16 -18.94 -7.43
CA GLU A 115 13.78 -20.17 -6.73
C GLU A 115 14.05 -20.02 -5.23
N ARG A 116 13.09 -20.44 -4.41
CA ARG A 116 13.24 -20.46 -2.95
C ARG A 116 14.05 -21.69 -2.57
N GLU A 117 15.36 -21.60 -2.70
CA GLU A 117 16.24 -22.62 -2.14
C GLU A 117 16.09 -22.65 -0.62
N PRO A 118 15.94 -23.84 0.01
CA PRO A 118 15.99 -23.98 1.45
C PRO A 118 17.34 -23.47 1.96
N ARG A 119 17.33 -22.38 2.74
CA ARG A 119 18.55 -21.83 3.32
C ARG A 119 18.69 -22.28 4.76
N TYR A 120 19.92 -22.65 5.13
CA TYR A 120 20.30 -22.97 6.50
C TYR A 120 20.08 -21.76 7.42
N GLN A 121 19.66 -22.03 8.66
CA GLN A 121 19.51 -21.00 9.68
C GLN A 121 20.89 -20.54 10.16
N GLU A 122 21.17 -19.25 10.08
CA GLU A 122 22.41 -18.67 10.59
C GLU A 122 22.43 -18.66 12.13
N ASN A 123 23.63 -18.78 12.72
CA ASN A 123 23.80 -18.62 14.17
C ASN A 123 23.70 -17.13 14.53
N VAL A 124 22.67 -16.79 15.31
CA VAL A 124 22.31 -15.40 15.66
C VAL A 124 22.26 -15.17 17.17
N GLU A 125 22.70 -16.12 18.00
CA GLU A 125 22.60 -16.03 19.46
C GLU A 125 23.35 -14.81 20.02
N HIS A 126 24.52 -14.52 19.46
CA HIS A 126 25.33 -13.37 19.83
C HIS A 126 24.67 -12.02 19.53
N ILE A 127 23.68 -11.98 18.64
CA ILE A 127 23.01 -10.75 18.17
C ILE A 127 21.74 -10.45 18.97
N ILE A 128 21.06 -11.47 19.49
CA ILE A 128 19.75 -11.32 20.14
C ILE A 128 19.81 -10.38 21.35
N LYS A 129 20.84 -10.53 22.20
CA LYS A 129 21.01 -9.68 23.38
C LYS A 129 21.16 -8.21 23.02
N ASP A 130 22.01 -7.91 22.03
CA ASP A 130 22.20 -6.55 21.51
C ASP A 130 20.88 -5.95 20.99
N ILE A 131 20.08 -6.74 20.28
CA ILE A 131 18.78 -6.31 19.74
C ILE A 131 17.80 -5.98 20.87
N GLU A 132 17.70 -6.83 21.88
CA GLU A 132 16.75 -6.61 22.97
C GLU A 132 17.10 -5.37 23.80
N GLU A 133 18.39 -5.15 24.07
CA GLU A 133 18.88 -3.99 24.79
C GLU A 133 18.62 -2.69 24.01
N ILE A 134 18.97 -2.66 22.72
CA ILE A 134 18.78 -1.46 21.90
C ILE A 134 17.29 -1.17 21.67
N ARG A 135 16.47 -2.20 21.52
CA ARG A 135 15.02 -2.06 21.36
C ARG A 135 14.42 -1.43 22.60
N ARG A 136 14.77 -1.89 23.81
CA ARG A 136 14.25 -1.33 25.07
C ARG A 136 14.66 0.13 25.29
N SER A 137 15.88 0.50 24.90
CA SER A 137 16.43 1.83 25.15
C SER A 137 16.02 2.89 24.14
N THR A 138 15.75 2.52 22.89
CA THR A 138 15.49 3.48 21.79
C THR A 138 14.02 3.61 21.40
N SER A 139 13.16 2.65 21.73
CA SER A 139 11.79 2.58 21.19
C SER A 139 10.85 3.66 21.76
N GLY A 140 9.92 4.11 20.93
CA GLY A 140 8.86 5.05 21.28
C GLY A 140 7.66 4.95 20.34
N ILE A 141 6.60 5.67 20.67
CA ILE A 141 5.36 5.71 19.88
C ILE A 141 5.35 7.00 19.06
N ILE A 142 4.98 6.86 17.79
CA ILE A 142 4.81 8.01 16.90
C ILE A 142 3.56 8.82 17.25
N THR A 143 3.64 10.14 17.17
CA THR A 143 2.47 11.04 17.34
C THR A 143 1.63 11.11 16.06
N GLU A 144 0.38 11.57 16.15
CA GLU A 144 -0.47 11.72 14.96
C GLU A 144 0.11 12.70 13.92
N LYS A 145 0.81 13.76 14.36
CA LYS A 145 1.50 14.69 13.44
C LYS A 145 2.64 13.99 12.69
N GLU A 146 3.44 13.21 13.38
CA GLU A 146 4.57 12.46 12.78
C GLU A 146 4.05 11.35 11.85
N LYS A 147 2.95 10.69 12.20
CA LYS A 147 2.27 9.69 11.35
C LYS A 147 1.70 10.33 10.09
N ALA A 148 1.02 11.47 10.20
CA ALA A 148 0.49 12.20 9.04
C ALA A 148 1.60 12.61 8.07
N LYS A 149 2.81 12.89 8.57
CA LYS A 149 3.99 13.17 7.74
C LYS A 149 4.42 11.96 6.92
N LEU A 150 4.49 10.76 7.53
CA LEU A 150 4.78 9.52 6.79
C LEU A 150 3.72 9.23 5.73
N GLU A 151 2.44 9.40 6.06
CA GLU A 151 1.33 9.22 5.11
C GLU A 151 1.39 10.22 3.95
N SER A 152 1.81 11.45 4.20
CA SER A 152 2.05 12.45 3.15
C SER A 152 3.16 12.03 2.20
N LEU A 153 4.26 11.49 2.73
CA LEU A 153 5.36 10.97 1.90
C LEU A 153 4.91 9.75 1.07
N GLU A 154 4.14 8.82 1.65
CA GLU A 154 3.55 7.69 0.91
C GLU A 154 2.68 8.18 -0.26
N LYS A 155 1.84 9.21 -0.02
CA LYS A 155 1.01 9.83 -1.05
C LYS A 155 1.85 10.52 -2.14
N GLU A 156 2.93 11.20 -1.78
CA GLU A 156 3.83 11.86 -2.74
C GLU A 156 4.51 10.84 -3.65
N ILE A 157 5.06 9.76 -3.10
CA ILE A 157 5.65 8.67 -3.90
C ILE A 157 4.59 8.07 -4.83
N GLY A 158 3.39 7.83 -4.32
CA GLY A 158 2.27 7.31 -5.11
C GLY A 158 1.87 8.21 -6.29
N LYS A 159 2.24 9.50 -6.31
CA LYS A 159 1.99 10.36 -7.47
C LYS A 159 2.92 10.04 -8.63
N GLU A 160 4.15 9.59 -8.39
CA GLU A 160 5.19 9.50 -9.42
C GLU A 160 5.59 8.07 -9.81
N TYR A 161 5.34 7.09 -8.95
CA TYR A 161 5.81 5.73 -9.11
C TYR A 161 4.66 4.71 -9.17
N ILE A 162 4.93 3.58 -9.83
CA ILE A 162 4.04 2.40 -9.87
C ILE A 162 4.55 1.33 -8.91
N TYR A 163 3.61 0.61 -8.28
CA TYR A 163 3.90 -0.54 -7.43
C TYR A 163 3.69 -1.85 -8.20
N ALA A 164 4.39 -2.92 -7.82
CA ALA A 164 4.25 -4.24 -8.43
C ALA A 164 2.80 -4.74 -8.39
N LYS A 165 2.09 -4.56 -7.28
CA LYS A 165 0.65 -4.85 -7.13
C LYS A 165 -0.28 -4.08 -8.08
N ASP A 166 0.17 -2.94 -8.61
CA ASP A 166 -0.58 -2.18 -9.60
C ASP A 166 -0.47 -2.91 -10.95
N ILE A 167 0.73 -3.38 -11.32
CA ILE A 167 0.92 -4.24 -12.50
C ILE A 167 0.17 -5.57 -12.34
N GLU A 168 0.09 -6.13 -11.12
CA GLU A 168 -0.75 -7.31 -10.86
C GLU A 168 -2.24 -7.05 -11.10
N LEU A 169 -2.74 -5.86 -10.76
CA LEU A 169 -4.11 -5.47 -11.10
C LEU A 169 -4.28 -5.37 -12.61
N LEU A 170 -3.36 -4.68 -13.30
CA LEU A 170 -3.38 -4.56 -14.76
C LEU A 170 -3.43 -5.93 -15.43
N LYS A 171 -2.54 -6.86 -15.01
CA LYS A 171 -2.51 -8.23 -15.50
C LYS A 171 -3.87 -8.91 -15.36
N LYS A 172 -4.49 -8.84 -14.16
CA LYS A 172 -5.82 -9.42 -13.94
C LYS A 172 -6.89 -8.81 -14.84
N MET A 173 -6.83 -7.51 -15.10
CA MET A 173 -7.77 -6.82 -15.99
C MET A 173 -7.65 -7.33 -17.43
N ILE A 174 -6.44 -7.48 -17.96
CA ILE A 174 -6.23 -7.87 -19.37
C ILE A 174 -6.23 -9.39 -19.61
N SER A 175 -5.99 -10.21 -18.58
CA SER A 175 -5.94 -11.68 -18.69
C SER A 175 -7.32 -12.36 -18.60
N SER A 176 -8.38 -11.74 -19.15
CA SER A 176 -9.76 -12.23 -19.01
C SER A 176 -10.01 -13.63 -19.59
N LYS A 177 -9.17 -14.10 -20.51
CA LYS A 177 -9.20 -15.45 -21.08
C LYS A 177 -7.82 -16.10 -21.00
N LYS A 178 -7.74 -17.33 -20.47
CA LYS A 178 -6.47 -18.06 -20.30
C LYS A 178 -5.72 -18.28 -21.62
N GLU A 179 -6.46 -18.45 -22.72
CA GLU A 179 -5.92 -18.69 -24.07
C GLU A 179 -5.05 -17.53 -24.59
N ASN A 180 -5.22 -16.32 -24.04
CA ASN A 180 -4.49 -15.13 -24.47
C ASN A 180 -3.19 -14.90 -23.69
N VAL A 181 -2.82 -15.81 -22.78
CA VAL A 181 -1.67 -15.67 -21.89
C VAL A 181 -0.66 -16.77 -22.18
N LYS A 182 0.58 -16.37 -22.46
CA LYS A 182 1.73 -17.28 -22.56
C LYS A 182 2.75 -16.93 -21.50
N GLU A 183 3.29 -17.93 -20.83
CA GLU A 183 4.32 -17.76 -19.81
C GLU A 183 5.59 -18.48 -20.25
N GLU A 184 6.72 -17.79 -20.13
CA GLU A 184 8.05 -18.32 -20.41
C GLU A 184 8.96 -17.98 -19.23
N TYR A 185 9.89 -18.89 -18.90
CA TYR A 185 10.87 -18.67 -17.84
C TYR A 185 12.27 -18.97 -18.39
N ASP A 186 13.19 -18.05 -18.15
CA ASP A 186 14.59 -18.20 -18.51
C ASP A 186 15.41 -18.54 -17.27
N ASP A 187 15.90 -19.78 -17.20
CA ASP A 187 16.70 -20.29 -16.09
C ASP A 187 18.03 -19.55 -15.88
N LYS A 188 18.60 -18.93 -16.92
CA LYS A 188 19.87 -18.21 -16.83
C LYS A 188 19.68 -16.83 -16.26
N THR A 189 18.68 -16.10 -16.76
CA THR A 189 18.39 -14.72 -16.30
C THR A 189 17.47 -14.69 -15.09
N LYS A 190 16.82 -15.82 -14.76
CA LYS A 190 15.79 -15.94 -13.71
C LYS A 190 14.58 -15.03 -13.99
N ILE A 191 14.32 -14.73 -15.26
CA ILE A 191 13.22 -13.86 -15.67
C ILE A 191 12.05 -14.72 -16.12
N LYS A 192 10.89 -14.47 -15.51
CA LYS A 192 9.59 -14.93 -15.99
C LYS A 192 8.97 -13.84 -16.87
N THR A 193 8.58 -14.20 -18.08
CA THR A 193 7.90 -13.34 -19.04
C THR A 193 6.47 -13.81 -19.24
N ILE A 194 5.51 -12.92 -18.99
CA ILE A 194 4.09 -13.16 -19.26
C ILE A 194 3.70 -12.32 -20.47
N SER A 195 3.32 -12.99 -21.55
CA SER A 195 2.86 -12.39 -22.80
C SER A 195 1.34 -12.42 -22.86
N ILE A 196 0.70 -11.27 -23.02
CA ILE A 196 -0.76 -11.13 -22.98
C ILE A 196 -1.24 -10.40 -24.23
N GLU A 197 -2.17 -11.00 -24.97
CA GLU A 197 -2.92 -10.29 -26.00
C GLU A 197 -4.03 -9.47 -25.36
N ILE A 198 -4.00 -8.15 -25.53
CA ILE A 198 -4.96 -7.26 -24.90
C ILE A 198 -6.33 -7.44 -25.60
N PRO A 199 -7.40 -7.74 -24.83
CA PRO A 199 -8.71 -7.93 -25.42
C PRO A 199 -9.26 -6.60 -25.96
N LYS A 200 -10.08 -6.68 -27.02
CA LYS A 200 -10.82 -5.52 -27.59
C LYS A 200 -11.79 -4.85 -26.62
N GLN A 201 -12.08 -5.49 -25.49
CA GLN A 201 -12.87 -4.93 -24.40
C GLN A 201 -12.42 -5.59 -23.10
N ILE A 202 -12.17 -4.76 -22.08
CA ILE A 202 -11.93 -5.22 -20.71
C ILE A 202 -13.25 -5.14 -19.95
N ASN A 203 -13.65 -6.25 -19.36
CA ASN A 203 -14.86 -6.37 -18.55
C ASN A 203 -14.52 -6.57 -17.07
N TYR A 204 -15.53 -6.54 -16.22
CA TYR A 204 -15.35 -6.62 -14.76
C TYR A 204 -15.20 -8.04 -14.21
N HIS A 205 -15.01 -9.08 -15.05
CA HIS A 205 -14.93 -10.47 -14.59
C HIS A 205 -13.73 -10.77 -13.68
N TYR A 206 -12.70 -9.92 -13.69
CA TYR A 206 -11.57 -10.04 -12.77
C TYR A 206 -11.91 -9.66 -11.32
N ILE A 207 -13.07 -9.06 -11.08
CA ILE A 207 -13.56 -8.73 -9.74
C ILE A 207 -14.26 -9.95 -9.17
N ILE A 208 -13.59 -10.62 -8.23
CA ILE A 208 -14.09 -11.83 -7.58
C ILE A 208 -15.23 -11.53 -6.58
N PRO A 209 -15.16 -10.51 -5.71
CA PRO A 209 -16.23 -10.22 -4.77
C PRO A 209 -17.55 -9.89 -5.46
N LYS A 210 -18.69 -10.29 -4.86
CA LYS A 210 -20.01 -9.96 -5.40
C LYS A 210 -20.38 -8.50 -5.06
N LYS A 211 -20.95 -7.78 -6.04
CA LYS A 211 -21.53 -6.46 -5.82
C LYS A 211 -22.50 -6.47 -4.63
N GLY A 212 -22.47 -5.42 -3.80
CA GLY A 212 -23.22 -5.28 -2.56
C GLY A 212 -22.51 -5.82 -1.31
N THR A 213 -21.45 -6.62 -1.44
CA THR A 213 -20.71 -7.12 -0.26
C THR A 213 -19.64 -6.14 0.21
N VAL A 214 -19.20 -6.31 1.47
CA VAL A 214 -18.13 -5.50 2.07
C VAL A 214 -16.81 -5.75 1.34
N GLU A 215 -16.55 -6.98 0.93
CA GLU A 215 -15.35 -7.37 0.19
C GLU A 215 -15.29 -6.69 -1.19
N TYR A 216 -16.45 -6.42 -1.82
CA TYR A 216 -16.49 -5.64 -3.05
C TYR A 216 -16.19 -4.17 -2.79
N HIS A 217 -16.78 -3.57 -1.74
CA HIS A 217 -16.44 -2.19 -1.35
C HIS A 217 -14.95 -2.02 -1.01
N GLU A 218 -14.36 -2.99 -0.31
CA GLU A 218 -12.92 -3.07 -0.05
C GLU A 218 -12.12 -3.23 -1.34
N HIS A 219 -12.59 -4.05 -2.29
CA HIS A 219 -11.97 -4.19 -3.61
C HIS A 219 -11.94 -2.84 -4.33
N LEU A 220 -13.04 -2.09 -4.36
CA LEU A 220 -13.07 -0.76 -4.99
C LEU A 220 -12.08 0.17 -4.30
N THR A 221 -12.17 0.29 -2.98
CA THR A 221 -11.32 1.16 -2.15
C THR A 221 -9.84 0.91 -2.40
N ASN A 222 -9.44 -0.37 -2.50
CA ASN A 222 -8.04 -0.76 -2.65
C ASN A 222 -7.49 -0.61 -4.06
N ASN A 223 -8.34 -0.63 -5.10
CA ASN A 223 -7.93 -0.69 -6.50
C ASN A 223 -8.13 0.63 -7.27
N ILE A 224 -9.04 1.52 -6.85
CA ILE A 224 -9.15 2.89 -7.36
C ILE A 224 -7.78 3.61 -7.38
N PRO A 225 -7.03 3.70 -6.26
CA PRO A 225 -5.73 4.38 -6.27
C PRO A 225 -4.69 3.65 -7.13
N ARG A 226 -4.82 2.34 -7.36
CA ARG A 226 -3.92 1.59 -8.26
C ARG A 226 -4.18 1.97 -9.72
N MET A 227 -5.44 2.02 -10.13
CA MET A 227 -5.83 2.43 -11.48
C MET A 227 -5.43 3.88 -11.76
N GLN A 228 -5.59 4.78 -10.79
CA GLN A 228 -5.12 6.16 -10.89
C GLN A 228 -3.60 6.23 -11.12
N ARG A 229 -2.81 5.46 -10.36
CA ARG A 229 -1.35 5.39 -10.53
C ARG A 229 -0.94 4.80 -11.88
N LEU A 230 -1.58 3.71 -12.31
CA LEU A 230 -1.36 3.14 -13.64
C LEU A 230 -1.66 4.19 -14.72
N THR A 231 -2.86 4.76 -14.72
CA THR A 231 -3.28 5.75 -15.71
C THR A 231 -2.30 6.92 -15.81
N LYS A 232 -1.80 7.41 -14.67
CA LYS A 232 -0.84 8.52 -14.63
C LYS A 232 0.55 8.09 -15.10
N ASN A 233 1.09 6.99 -14.60
CA ASN A 233 2.53 6.69 -14.66
C ASN A 233 2.91 5.54 -15.60
N ILE A 234 1.98 4.78 -16.15
CA ILE A 234 2.29 3.53 -16.88
C ILE A 234 3.20 3.74 -18.09
N ALA A 235 3.11 4.90 -18.75
CA ALA A 235 3.97 5.27 -19.88
C ALA A 235 5.46 5.33 -19.50
N LYS A 236 5.81 5.60 -18.24
CA LYS A 236 7.21 5.57 -17.75
C LYS A 236 7.78 4.14 -17.72
N TYR A 237 6.91 3.14 -17.63
CA TYR A 237 7.27 1.73 -17.45
C TYR A 237 7.01 0.88 -18.69
N MET A 238 6.15 1.34 -19.61
CA MET A 238 5.89 0.69 -20.88
C MET A 238 6.89 1.14 -21.94
N LYS A 239 7.64 0.19 -22.49
CA LYS A 239 8.56 0.41 -23.60
C LYS A 239 8.09 -0.35 -24.82
N ALA A 240 8.26 0.22 -26.01
CA ALA A 240 8.03 -0.53 -27.25
C ALA A 240 8.95 -1.75 -27.28
N TYR A 241 8.39 -2.90 -27.63
CA TYR A 241 9.12 -4.15 -27.77
C TYR A 241 9.58 -4.29 -29.22
N GLU A 242 10.90 -4.34 -29.42
CA GLU A 242 11.52 -4.43 -30.76
C GLU A 242 11.09 -3.27 -31.69
N ARG A 243 10.92 -3.55 -33.00
CA ARG A 243 10.45 -2.59 -34.01
C ARG A 243 8.93 -2.61 -34.19
N GLU A 244 8.21 -3.42 -33.43
CA GLU A 244 6.75 -3.53 -33.51
C GLU A 244 6.06 -2.42 -32.71
N LYS A 245 5.37 -1.51 -33.41
CA LYS A 245 4.71 -0.36 -32.79
C LYS A 245 3.56 -0.71 -31.83
N THR A 246 3.01 -1.93 -31.91
CA THR A 246 1.82 -2.36 -31.15
C THR A 246 2.13 -3.34 -30.02
N THR A 247 3.40 -3.71 -29.85
CA THR A 247 3.85 -4.67 -28.83
C THR A 247 4.67 -3.90 -27.81
N PHE A 248 4.32 -4.03 -26.53
CA PHE A 248 4.95 -3.29 -25.44
C PHE A 248 5.46 -4.24 -24.37
N LYS A 249 6.43 -3.76 -23.60
CA LYS A 249 7.07 -4.48 -22.50
C LYS A 249 7.10 -3.64 -21.24
N ILE A 250 6.75 -4.26 -20.11
CA ILE A 250 6.90 -3.73 -18.76
C ILE A 250 7.85 -4.64 -18.01
N ASP A 251 8.91 -4.07 -17.43
CA ASP A 251 9.75 -4.75 -16.44
C ASP A 251 9.17 -4.47 -15.06
N GLN A 252 8.39 -5.42 -14.52
CA GLN A 252 7.75 -5.30 -13.21
C GLN A 252 8.82 -5.18 -12.10
N SER A 253 10.01 -5.75 -12.30
CA SER A 253 11.11 -5.69 -11.31
C SER A 253 11.63 -4.26 -11.11
N LYS A 254 11.35 -3.35 -12.05
CA LYS A 254 11.65 -1.91 -11.93
C LYS A 254 10.58 -1.11 -11.17
N THR A 255 9.43 -1.70 -10.87
CA THR A 255 8.39 -1.06 -10.04
C THR A 255 8.72 -1.11 -8.56
N LEU A 256 8.10 -0.23 -7.75
CA LEU A 256 8.22 -0.33 -6.31
C LEU A 256 7.56 -1.61 -5.79
N GLN A 257 8.06 -2.17 -4.69
CA GLN A 257 7.50 -3.40 -4.10
C GLN A 257 6.03 -3.22 -3.68
N ASP A 258 5.27 -4.32 -3.56
CA ASP A 258 3.82 -4.30 -3.26
C ASP A 258 3.43 -3.41 -2.07
N SER A 259 4.27 -3.40 -1.05
CA SER A 259 4.22 -2.48 0.08
C SER A 259 5.59 -1.86 0.25
N ILE A 260 5.67 -0.54 0.08
CA ILE A 260 6.85 0.20 0.54
C ILE A 260 6.66 0.54 2.01
N ASN A 261 7.70 0.32 2.80
CA ASN A 261 7.82 0.89 4.13
C ASN A 261 8.72 2.12 4.01
N ILE A 262 8.19 3.28 4.39
CA ILE A 262 8.96 4.52 4.47
C ILE A 262 9.51 4.63 5.88
N ALA A 263 10.80 4.96 5.99
CA ALA A 263 11.38 5.53 7.18
C ALA A 263 11.84 6.97 6.92
N LEU A 264 11.74 7.80 7.96
CA LEU A 264 12.20 9.17 7.98
C LEU A 264 13.03 9.35 9.26
N ALA A 265 14.28 9.79 9.15
CA ALA A 265 15.07 10.23 10.28
C ALA A 265 15.28 11.74 10.25
N VAL A 266 15.28 12.33 11.44
CA VAL A 266 15.70 13.71 11.67
C VAL A 266 16.99 13.69 12.48
N PHE A 267 18.05 14.26 11.93
CA PHE A 267 19.35 14.37 12.58
C PHE A 267 20.05 15.65 12.11
N ASP A 268 20.64 16.40 13.05
CA ASP A 268 21.33 17.66 12.78
C ASP A 268 20.50 18.65 11.93
N ASN A 269 19.22 18.80 12.28
CA ASN A 269 18.21 19.61 11.56
C ASN A 269 18.00 19.22 10.08
N LYS A 270 18.44 18.04 9.66
CA LYS A 270 18.24 17.48 8.31
C LYS A 270 17.33 16.28 8.35
N GLU A 271 16.65 16.05 7.22
CA GLU A 271 15.76 14.93 7.01
C GLU A 271 16.40 13.89 6.09
N PHE A 272 16.38 12.64 6.53
CA PHE A 272 16.87 11.48 5.78
C PHE A 272 15.69 10.55 5.57
N LYS A 273 15.38 10.24 4.32
CA LYS A 273 14.20 9.43 3.98
C LYS A 273 14.62 8.26 3.13
N ALA A 274 14.07 7.08 3.40
CA ALA A 274 14.33 5.88 2.63
C ALA A 274 13.05 5.06 2.47
N ILE A 275 13.01 4.28 1.39
CA ILE A 275 12.03 3.20 1.20
C ILE A 275 12.70 1.84 1.27
N SER A 276 11.97 0.87 1.81
CA SER A 276 12.33 -0.53 1.71
C SER A 276 12.32 -1.02 0.26
N GLY A 277 13.25 -1.93 -0.06
CA GLY A 277 13.33 -2.58 -1.36
C GLY A 277 14.51 -2.10 -2.21
N SER A 278 14.82 -2.85 -3.26
CA SER A 278 15.98 -2.61 -4.13
C SER A 278 15.83 -1.41 -5.08
N ASN A 279 14.62 -0.90 -5.22
CA ASN A 279 14.32 0.12 -6.22
C ASN A 279 14.47 1.49 -5.58
N ASP A 280 15.40 2.27 -6.10
CA ASP A 280 15.68 3.59 -5.58
C ASP A 280 14.73 4.65 -6.13
N ILE A 281 14.50 5.68 -5.33
CA ILE A 281 13.70 6.84 -5.70
C ILE A 281 14.52 8.10 -5.48
N THR A 282 14.25 9.12 -6.30
CA THR A 282 15.03 10.36 -6.32
C THR A 282 14.91 11.08 -4.98
N ASN A 283 16.03 11.62 -4.48
CA ASN A 283 16.12 12.33 -3.20
C ASN A 283 15.84 11.48 -1.95
N TYR A 284 16.03 10.16 -2.01
CA TYR A 284 15.98 9.26 -0.85
C TYR A 284 17.34 8.57 -0.67
N CYS A 285 17.63 8.14 0.56
CA CYS A 285 18.80 7.34 0.87
C CYS A 285 18.69 5.98 0.18
N ILE A 286 19.79 5.53 -0.42
CA ILE A 286 19.91 4.27 -1.15
C ILE A 286 20.80 3.29 -0.39
N ALA A 287 20.70 2.00 -0.69
CA ALA A 287 21.62 1.04 -0.10
C ALA A 287 23.01 1.23 -0.72
N PRO A 288 24.09 1.31 0.08
CA PRO A 288 25.43 1.31 -0.48
C PRO A 288 25.74 -0.03 -1.16
N PRO A 289 26.67 -0.06 -2.14
CA PRO A 289 27.22 -1.30 -2.65
C PRO A 289 27.73 -2.19 -1.51
N GLN A 290 27.65 -3.51 -1.67
CA GLN A 290 28.01 -4.45 -0.60
C GLN A 290 29.42 -4.27 -0.06
N SER A 291 30.38 -3.88 -0.92
CA SER A 291 31.77 -3.59 -0.53
C SER A 291 31.95 -2.30 0.28
N ALA A 292 30.97 -1.39 0.24
CA ALA A 292 30.99 -0.10 0.92
C ALA A 292 30.06 -0.05 2.15
N ALA A 293 29.25 -1.08 2.37
CA ALA A 293 28.33 -1.15 3.51
C ALA A 293 29.11 -1.28 4.82
N THR A 294 28.86 -0.36 5.76
CA THR A 294 29.49 -0.38 7.08
C THR A 294 28.75 -1.29 8.04
N PHE A 295 27.41 -1.24 8.01
CA PHE A 295 26.56 -1.95 8.95
C PHE A 295 26.05 -3.26 8.35
N ARG A 296 26.19 -4.34 9.12
CA ARG A 296 25.76 -5.66 8.69
C ARG A 296 24.27 -5.83 8.94
N SER A 297 23.55 -6.28 7.92
CA SER A 297 22.18 -6.77 8.08
C SER A 297 22.18 -8.29 8.23
N SER A 298 21.12 -8.80 8.82
CA SER A 298 20.85 -10.23 8.96
C SER A 298 19.60 -10.64 8.19
N LYS A 299 19.48 -11.94 7.94
CA LYS A 299 18.26 -12.54 7.38
C LYS A 299 17.13 -12.54 8.41
N VAL A 300 15.94 -12.14 7.96
CA VAL A 300 14.71 -12.18 8.77
C VAL A 300 13.55 -12.71 7.93
N ASN A 301 12.70 -13.55 8.52
CA ASN A 301 11.46 -13.97 7.86
C ASN A 301 10.30 -13.01 8.19
N LYS A 302 9.11 -13.28 7.65
CA LYS A 302 7.92 -12.43 7.91
C LYS A 302 7.47 -12.45 9.38
N LEU A 303 7.80 -13.50 10.12
CA LEU A 303 7.48 -13.66 11.55
C LEU A 303 8.54 -13.02 12.47
N GLY A 304 9.61 -12.45 11.92
CA GLY A 304 10.66 -11.81 12.72
C GLY A 304 11.74 -12.77 13.20
N LYS A 305 11.74 -14.03 12.76
CA LYS A 305 12.78 -14.98 13.11
C LYS A 305 14.08 -14.60 12.39
N LEU A 306 15.13 -14.34 13.16
CA LEU A 306 16.49 -14.05 12.70
C LEU A 306 17.18 -15.31 12.15
N GLY A 307 18.11 -15.09 11.24
CA GLY A 307 18.95 -16.12 10.62
C GLY A 307 18.25 -16.93 9.54
N ILE A 308 16.99 -16.65 9.24
CA ILE A 308 16.21 -17.30 8.18
C ILE A 308 15.45 -16.26 7.35
N GLY A 309 15.23 -16.53 6.07
CA GLY A 309 14.51 -15.63 5.16
C GLY A 309 15.43 -14.77 4.31
N TYR A 310 15.01 -13.53 4.06
CA TYR A 310 15.72 -12.60 3.17
C TYR A 310 16.63 -11.68 3.97
N ASP A 311 17.82 -11.43 3.43
CA ASP A 311 18.72 -10.41 3.97
C ASP A 311 18.09 -9.03 3.79
N ARG A 312 18.11 -8.24 4.86
CA ARG A 312 17.49 -6.92 4.96
C ARG A 312 18.43 -5.80 4.53
N VAL A 313 19.28 -6.06 3.53
CA VAL A 313 20.25 -5.07 3.00
C VAL A 313 19.57 -3.80 2.46
N ASN A 314 18.33 -3.93 2.02
CA ASN A 314 17.55 -2.87 1.38
C ASN A 314 16.47 -2.27 2.31
N ASP A 315 16.51 -2.54 3.61
CA ASP A 315 15.56 -1.95 4.55
C ASP A 315 15.86 -0.46 4.78
N SER A 316 14.80 0.32 4.94
CA SER A 316 14.84 1.78 4.98
C SER A 316 15.74 2.33 6.09
N GLU A 317 15.70 1.71 7.28
CA GLU A 317 16.48 2.09 8.45
C GLU A 317 17.97 1.92 8.16
N LYS A 318 18.36 0.83 7.50
CA LYS A 318 19.76 0.58 7.13
C LYS A 318 20.25 1.63 6.15
N LYS A 319 19.49 1.90 5.08
CA LYS A 319 19.86 2.91 4.07
C LYS A 319 20.09 4.29 4.70
N ILE A 320 19.23 4.69 5.63
CA ILE A 320 19.34 5.96 6.36
C ILE A 320 20.61 5.99 7.22
N LEU A 321 20.87 4.95 8.01
CA LEU A 321 21.99 4.93 8.94
C LEU A 321 23.34 4.86 8.21
N GLU A 322 23.41 4.14 7.08
CA GLU A 322 24.59 4.15 6.19
C GLU A 322 24.86 5.56 5.63
N GLU A 323 23.83 6.26 5.16
CA GLU A 323 23.99 7.62 4.62
C GLU A 323 24.40 8.63 5.69
N ILE A 324 23.80 8.55 6.89
CA ILE A 324 24.21 9.40 8.03
C ILE A 324 25.66 9.09 8.41
N HIS A 325 26.04 7.82 8.52
CA HIS A 325 27.41 7.42 8.82
C HIS A 325 28.40 7.98 7.80
N LYS A 326 28.10 7.81 6.50
CA LYS A 326 28.91 8.35 5.40
C LYS A 326 29.09 9.86 5.50
N GLN A 327 28.03 10.61 5.83
CA GLN A 327 28.13 12.06 5.98
C GLN A 327 28.88 12.49 7.25
N ILE A 328 28.88 11.69 8.32
CA ILE A 328 29.73 11.90 9.50
C ILE A 328 31.21 11.70 9.14
N GLU A 329 31.56 10.61 8.45
CA GLU A 329 32.93 10.34 8.00
C GLU A 329 33.43 11.44 7.05
N ALA A 330 32.55 11.96 6.19
CA ALA A 330 32.84 13.09 5.33
C ALA A 330 32.90 14.45 6.05
N LYS A 331 32.71 14.49 7.38
CA LYS A 331 32.65 15.70 8.22
C LYS A 331 31.56 16.71 7.81
N VAL A 332 30.53 16.24 7.11
CA VAL A 332 29.35 17.01 6.72
C VAL A 332 28.32 17.06 7.85
N LEU A 333 28.31 16.05 8.71
CA LEU A 333 27.50 15.97 9.92
C LEU A 333 28.37 15.83 11.15
N LYS A 334 27.87 16.32 12.28
CA LYS A 334 28.51 16.12 13.58
C LYS A 334 28.32 14.69 14.06
N ASN A 335 29.34 14.14 14.72
CA ASN A 335 29.26 12.83 15.38
C ASN A 335 28.70 12.96 16.82
N GLU A 336 27.62 13.70 16.99
CA GLU A 336 26.96 13.93 18.27
C GLU A 336 25.53 14.45 18.07
N GLY A 337 24.69 14.32 19.11
CA GLY A 337 23.37 14.93 19.15
C GLY A 337 22.25 13.90 19.28
N LYS A 338 21.07 14.21 18.71
CA LYS A 338 19.88 13.37 18.79
C LYS A 338 19.39 13.00 17.39
N LEU A 339 19.30 11.71 17.11
CA LEU A 339 18.70 11.15 15.90
C LEU A 339 17.33 10.58 16.25
N ILE A 340 16.28 11.02 15.56
CA ILE A 340 14.94 10.45 15.71
C ILE A 340 14.52 9.81 14.41
N LEU A 341 14.30 8.50 14.43
CA LEU A 341 13.80 7.71 13.31
C LEU A 341 12.30 7.44 13.47
N TYR A 342 11.55 7.68 12.41
CA TYR A 342 10.12 7.46 12.30
C TYR A 342 9.84 6.39 11.26
N SER A 343 9.03 5.39 11.63
CA SER A 343 8.60 4.34 10.72
C SER A 343 7.15 3.98 10.99
N LYS A 344 6.45 3.44 9.98
CA LYS A 344 5.07 2.95 10.18
C LYS A 344 5.07 1.71 11.07
N TRP A 345 5.96 0.78 10.75
CA TRP A 345 6.17 -0.47 11.45
C TRP A 345 7.40 -0.39 12.33
N GLU A 346 7.34 -1.05 13.47
CA GLU A 346 8.51 -1.32 14.29
C GLU A 346 9.63 -1.94 13.44
N PRO A 347 10.88 -1.47 13.57
CA PRO A 347 12.00 -2.06 12.86
C PRO A 347 12.08 -3.56 13.11
N CYS A 348 12.39 -4.32 12.06
CA CYS A 348 12.61 -5.74 12.22
C CYS A 348 13.87 -6.00 13.06
N PRO A 349 14.07 -7.23 13.58
CA PRO A 349 15.26 -7.54 14.38
C PRO A 349 16.60 -7.24 13.68
N SER A 350 16.68 -7.42 12.36
CA SER A 350 17.86 -7.05 11.58
C SER A 350 18.09 -5.53 11.54
N CYS A 351 17.04 -4.72 11.43
CA CYS A 351 17.15 -3.26 11.53
C CYS A 351 17.60 -2.83 12.93
N TYR A 352 17.09 -3.45 14.00
CA TYR A 352 17.59 -3.19 15.36
C TYR A 352 19.06 -3.58 15.52
N PHE A 353 19.53 -4.64 14.88
CA PHE A 353 20.95 -4.97 14.87
C PHE A 353 21.80 -3.92 14.14
N VAL A 354 21.30 -3.36 13.04
CA VAL A 354 21.96 -2.23 12.36
C VAL A 354 21.99 -1.00 13.28
N ILE A 355 20.90 -0.70 13.98
CA ILE A 355 20.83 0.39 14.95
C ILE A 355 21.83 0.18 16.09
N SER A 356 21.98 -1.05 16.61
CA SER A 356 22.94 -1.33 17.68
C SER A 356 24.39 -1.10 17.22
N GLN A 357 24.74 -1.52 16.00
CA GLN A 357 26.05 -1.25 15.40
C GLN A 357 26.29 0.25 15.21
N PHE A 358 25.28 1.00 14.75
CA PHE A 358 25.37 2.45 14.61
C PHE A 358 25.62 3.14 15.97
N CYS A 359 24.87 2.78 17.00
CA CYS A 359 25.04 3.33 18.35
C CYS A 359 26.42 2.98 18.95
N LYS A 360 26.94 1.78 18.71
CA LYS A 360 28.30 1.38 19.11
C LYS A 360 29.37 2.21 18.40
N LYS A 361 29.17 2.51 17.11
CA LYS A 361 30.11 3.31 16.30
C LYS A 361 30.04 4.81 16.61
N HIS A 362 28.85 5.31 16.98
CA HIS A 362 28.57 6.72 17.24
C HIS A 362 27.98 6.93 18.64
N PRO A 363 28.75 6.73 19.72
CA PRO A 363 28.23 6.70 21.10
C PRO A 363 27.67 8.04 21.58
N ASN A 364 28.07 9.15 20.96
CA ASN A 364 27.60 10.49 21.29
C ASN A 364 26.27 10.87 20.60
N ILE A 365 25.72 9.98 19.76
CA ILE A 365 24.42 10.17 19.11
C ILE A 365 23.35 9.39 19.86
N LYS A 366 22.40 10.11 20.45
CA LYS A 366 21.22 9.53 21.11
C LYS A 366 20.17 9.17 20.07
N VAL A 367 20.01 7.88 19.80
CA VAL A 367 19.03 7.35 18.84
C VAL A 367 17.67 7.11 19.52
N GLN A 368 16.61 7.57 18.88
CA GLN A 368 15.22 7.26 19.25
C GLN A 368 14.48 6.73 18.01
N VAL A 369 13.75 5.63 18.15
CA VAL A 369 12.96 5.01 17.09
C VAL A 369 11.49 5.08 17.46
N LYS A 370 10.66 5.73 16.66
CA LYS A 370 9.22 5.85 16.89
C LYS A 370 8.41 5.18 15.79
N TYR A 371 7.44 4.35 16.18
CA TYR A 371 6.59 3.61 15.24
C TYR A 371 5.11 3.55 15.67
N SER A 372 4.24 3.21 14.70
CA SER A 372 2.78 3.12 14.91
C SER A 372 2.24 1.71 15.10
N ARG A 373 2.93 0.69 14.58
CA ARG A 373 2.50 -0.72 14.60
C ARG A 373 3.66 -1.60 15.01
N ARG A 374 3.38 -2.69 15.73
CA ARG A 374 4.43 -3.64 16.11
C ARG A 374 4.76 -4.56 14.95
N TYR A 375 5.99 -5.07 14.94
CA TYR A 375 6.42 -5.98 13.88
C TYR A 375 5.69 -7.31 14.02
N GLY A 376 4.99 -7.75 12.96
CA GLY A 376 4.27 -9.03 12.92
C GLY A 376 2.79 -8.98 13.33
N GLU A 377 2.26 -7.81 13.67
CA GLU A 377 0.81 -7.52 13.68
C GLU A 377 0.25 -7.42 12.25
#